data_AF-A0A1G2E2Q5-F1
#
_entry.id   AF-A0A1G2E2Q5-F1
#
_cell.length_a   1.000
_cell.length_b   1.000
_cell.length_c   1.000
_cell.angle_alpha   90.00
_cell.angle_beta   90.00
_cell.angle_gamma   90.00
#
_symmetry.space_group_name_H-M   'P 1'
#
loop_
_entity.id
_entity.type
_entity.pdbx_description
1 polymer ?
#
loop_
_entity_poly.entity_id
_entity_poly.type
_entity_poly.pdbx_seq_one_letter_code
_entity_poly.pdbx_strand_id
1 'polypeptide(L)'
;MKKPYIFCLVIILFSFALAVFYYPAMPEKMASHWNANGEVNDYMPKFWGLFLMPLVSLIIFGLLVLIPKIDPLKENFAKFRKYFDWFIVLLEIFLLYIYILTLIWNAGIRFDFTPAIIPAIAALFYYVGILTEKSERNWFVGIRNPWTLSSEAVWKKTHNLGGKLFRIAGLIAFLGILFPKYSFLIFILLVIFFAIFINFYSYFEYKKEK
;
A
#
# COMPACT_ATOMS: atom_id res chain seq x y z
N MET A 1 -19.06 14.58 5.18
CA MET A 1 -17.93 13.77 4.67
C MET A 1 -18.33 12.31 4.60
N LYS A 2 -17.83 11.53 3.63
CA LYS A 2 -18.12 10.08 3.58
C LYS A 2 -17.60 9.40 4.86
N LYS A 3 -18.35 8.44 5.41
CA LYS A 3 -17.98 7.71 6.64
C LYS A 3 -16.53 7.17 6.64
N PRO A 4 -16.01 6.58 5.54
CA PRO A 4 -14.61 6.13 5.44
C PRO A 4 -13.57 7.22 5.72
N TYR A 5 -13.82 8.46 5.28
CA TYR A 5 -12.84 9.56 5.43
C TYR A 5 -12.77 10.09 6.85
N ILE A 6 -13.90 10.08 7.56
CA ILE A 6 -13.92 10.42 8.99
C ILE A 6 -13.07 9.40 9.76
N PHE A 7 -13.22 8.11 9.43
CA PHE A 7 -12.42 7.05 10.05
C PHE A 7 -10.92 7.22 9.78
N CYS A 8 -10.51 7.53 8.55
CA CYS A 8 -9.11 7.85 8.23
C CYS A 8 -8.57 9.04 9.03
N LEU A 9 -9.35 10.13 9.17
CA LEU A 9 -8.94 11.27 9.97
C LEU A 9 -8.79 10.93 11.45
N VAL A 10 -9.67 10.07 12.00
CA VAL A 10 -9.52 9.57 13.37
C VAL A 10 -8.21 8.80 13.53
N ILE A 11 -7.85 7.94 12.57
CA ILE A 11 -6.55 7.23 12.56
C ILE A 11 -5.37 8.21 12.54
N ILE A 12 -5.42 9.22 11.67
CA ILE A 12 -4.37 10.23 11.55
C ILE A 12 -4.22 11.01 12.86
N LEU A 13 -5.32 11.54 13.39
CA LEU A 13 -5.33 12.29 14.65
C LEU A 13 -4.86 11.44 15.83
N PHE A 14 -5.27 10.17 15.86
CA PHE A 14 -4.78 9.21 16.85
C PHE A 14 -3.26 9.00 16.74
N SER A 15 -2.72 8.91 15.52
CA SER A 15 -1.28 8.77 15.30
C SER A 15 -0.48 9.98 15.80
N PHE A 16 -1.00 11.20 15.57
CA PHE A 16 -0.43 12.43 16.15
C PHE A 16 -0.56 12.46 17.68
N ALA A 17 -1.68 12.02 18.23
CA ALA A 17 -1.86 11.94 19.68
C ALA A 17 -0.85 10.99 20.32
N LEU A 18 -0.60 9.82 19.71
CA LEU A 18 0.46 8.90 20.13
C LEU A 18 1.85 9.55 20.05
N ALA A 19 2.13 10.29 18.98
CA ALA A 19 3.42 10.98 18.81
C ALA A 19 3.69 11.97 19.94
N VAL A 20 2.70 12.80 20.28
CA VAL A 20 2.79 13.78 21.38
C VAL A 20 2.88 13.08 22.74
N PHE A 21 2.04 12.07 22.97
CA PHE A 21 1.98 11.35 24.24
C PHE A 21 3.29 10.62 24.56
N TYR A 22 3.90 9.95 23.58
CA TYR A 22 5.14 9.20 23.77
C TYR A 22 6.41 10.04 23.59
N TYR A 23 6.32 11.30 23.17
CA TYR A 23 7.48 12.18 22.98
C TYR A 23 8.45 12.24 24.18
N PRO A 24 7.98 12.32 25.44
CA PRO A 24 8.88 12.37 26.60
C PRO A 24 9.58 11.05 26.89
N ALA A 25 9.01 9.91 26.46
CA ALA A 25 9.47 8.57 26.80
C ALA A 25 10.37 7.94 25.72
N MET A 26 10.38 8.49 24.50
CA MET A 26 11.14 7.94 23.37
C MET A 26 12.61 8.39 23.38
N PRO A 27 13.54 7.54 22.89
CA PRO A 27 14.96 7.86 22.82
C PRO A 27 15.26 8.99 21.82
N GLU A 28 16.38 9.69 22.02
CA GLU A 28 16.84 10.78 21.12
C GLU A 28 17.10 10.32 19.68
N LYS A 29 17.48 9.05 19.51
CA LYS A 29 17.61 8.38 18.21
C LYS A 29 16.69 7.17 18.18
N MET A 30 15.82 7.14 17.18
CA MET A 30 14.86 6.06 16.95
C MET A 30 15.23 5.27 15.70
N ALA A 31 15.14 3.95 15.75
CA ALA A 31 15.29 3.11 14.57
C ALA A 31 14.23 3.49 13.53
N SER A 32 14.69 3.66 12.29
CA SER A 32 13.88 4.15 11.16
C SER A 32 13.71 3.13 10.05
N HIS A 33 14.62 2.16 9.94
CA HIS A 33 14.63 1.21 8.86
C HIS A 33 15.13 -0.16 9.31
N TRP A 34 14.51 -1.21 8.76
CA TRP A 34 14.88 -2.60 8.95
C TRP A 34 15.21 -3.22 7.59
N ASN A 35 16.33 -3.92 7.49
CA ASN A 35 16.74 -4.61 6.26
C ASN A 35 15.90 -5.88 6.03
N ALA A 36 16.15 -6.60 4.93
CA ALA A 36 15.43 -7.83 4.59
C ALA A 36 15.59 -8.96 5.64
N ASN A 37 16.63 -8.91 6.47
CA ASN A 37 16.85 -9.84 7.58
C ASN A 37 16.13 -9.41 8.87
N GLY A 38 15.44 -8.27 8.87
CA GLY A 38 14.80 -7.71 10.06
C GLY A 38 15.76 -6.99 11.00
N GLU A 39 16.98 -6.67 10.57
CA GLU A 39 17.98 -5.96 11.36
C GLU A 39 17.85 -4.46 11.14
N VAL A 40 18.00 -3.67 12.20
CA VAL A 40 18.02 -2.21 12.09
C VAL A 40 19.32 -1.77 11.44
N ASN A 41 19.22 -1.02 10.35
CA ASN A 41 20.38 -0.47 9.64
C ASN A 41 20.30 1.05 9.44
N ASP A 42 19.29 1.72 10.00
CA ASP A 42 19.20 3.17 9.99
C ASP A 42 18.45 3.72 11.22
N TYR A 43 18.76 4.95 11.59
CA TYR A 43 18.16 5.68 12.71
C TYR A 43 17.87 7.14 12.34
N MET A 44 16.88 7.74 12.99
CA MET A 44 16.54 9.15 12.81
C MET A 44 16.39 9.88 14.15
N PRO A 45 16.48 11.23 14.17
CA PRO A 45 16.18 12.02 15.35
C PRO A 45 14.76 11.78 15.85
N LYS A 46 14.57 11.80 17.19
CA LYS A 46 13.29 11.56 17.89
C LYS A 46 12.09 12.25 17.26
N PHE A 47 12.23 13.52 16.88
CA PHE A 47 11.17 14.27 16.21
C PHE A 47 10.67 13.56 14.95
N TRP A 48 11.59 13.19 14.06
CA TRP A 48 11.23 12.47 12.83
C TRP A 48 10.73 11.05 13.14
N GLY A 49 11.31 10.36 14.12
CA GLY A 49 10.88 9.02 14.52
C GLY A 49 9.42 8.95 14.99
N LEU A 50 8.92 10.04 15.58
CA LEU A 50 7.55 10.15 16.08
C LEU A 50 6.58 10.76 15.06
N PHE A 51 6.98 11.81 14.33
CA PHE A 51 6.06 12.59 13.51
C PHE A 51 6.09 12.25 12.02
N LEU A 52 7.12 11.55 11.51
CA LEU A 52 7.21 11.26 10.07
C LEU A 52 6.05 10.40 9.58
N MET A 53 5.74 9.29 10.24
CA MET A 53 4.64 8.41 9.81
C MET A 53 3.25 9.07 9.90
N PRO A 54 2.90 9.79 10.98
CA PRO A 54 1.68 10.60 11.01
C PRO A 54 1.60 11.64 9.88
N LEU A 55 2.71 12.31 9.56
CA LEU A 55 2.77 13.28 8.45
C LEU A 55 2.61 12.61 7.08
N VAL A 56 3.28 11.47 6.86
CA VAL A 56 3.14 10.68 5.63
C VAL A 56 1.70 10.21 5.45
N SER A 57 1.07 9.71 6.52
CA SER A 57 -0.35 9.31 6.54
C SER A 57 -1.27 10.49 6.18
N LEU A 58 -1.07 11.67 6.78
CA LEU A 58 -1.83 12.87 6.44
C LEU A 58 -1.66 13.30 4.97
N ILE A 59 -0.43 13.31 4.46
CA ILE A 59 -0.12 13.71 3.08
C ILE A 59 -0.74 12.72 2.08
N ILE A 60 -0.53 11.42 2.29
CA ILE A 60 -1.08 10.37 1.44
C ILE A 60 -2.60 10.43 1.43
N PHE A 61 -3.25 10.54 2.60
CA PHE A 61 -4.69 10.71 2.69
C PHE A 61 -5.19 11.90 1.87
N GLY A 62 -4.54 13.06 2.02
CA GLY A 62 -4.88 14.28 1.29
C GLY A 62 -4.78 14.09 -0.24
N LEU A 63 -3.70 13.48 -0.71
CA LEU A 63 -3.49 13.16 -2.12
C LEU A 63 -4.56 12.19 -2.65
N LEU A 64 -4.86 11.11 -1.92
CA LEU A 64 -5.84 10.12 -2.36
C LEU A 64 -7.28 10.66 -2.35
N VAL A 65 -7.62 11.56 -1.43
CA VAL A 65 -8.92 12.25 -1.44
C VAL A 65 -9.07 13.20 -2.64
N LEU A 66 -7.96 13.72 -3.15
CA LEU A 66 -7.93 14.61 -4.31
C LEU A 66 -8.10 13.84 -5.63
N ILE A 67 -7.51 12.65 -5.76
CA ILE A 67 -7.50 11.85 -7.00
C ILE A 67 -8.88 11.79 -7.71
N PRO A 68 -9.99 11.38 -7.06
CA PRO A 68 -11.28 11.26 -7.73
C PRO A 68 -11.85 12.60 -8.23
N LYS A 69 -11.35 13.74 -7.72
CA LYS A 69 -11.80 15.08 -8.09
C LYS A 69 -11.04 15.61 -9.31
N ILE A 70 -9.78 15.19 -9.48
CA ILE A 70 -8.89 15.67 -10.55
C ILE A 70 -8.75 14.69 -11.71
N ASP A 71 -9.21 13.44 -11.58
CA ASP A 71 -9.23 12.48 -12.67
C ASP A 71 -10.04 13.03 -13.88
N PRO A 72 -9.47 13.07 -15.10
CA PRO A 72 -10.21 13.50 -16.30
C PRO A 72 -11.42 12.62 -16.62
N LEU A 73 -11.40 11.34 -16.23
CA LEU A 73 -12.43 10.32 -16.45
C LEU A 73 -13.26 10.09 -15.18
N LYS A 74 -13.79 11.17 -14.57
CA LYS A 74 -14.53 11.13 -13.29
C LYS A 74 -15.70 10.14 -13.27
N GLU A 75 -16.41 10.02 -14.40
CA GLU A 75 -17.53 9.09 -14.54
C GLU A 75 -17.10 7.62 -14.43
N ASN A 76 -15.94 7.27 -15.00
CA ASN A 76 -15.36 5.94 -14.82
C ASN A 76 -14.87 5.76 -13.38
N PHE A 77 -14.25 6.77 -12.80
CA PHE A 77 -13.80 6.72 -11.41
C PHE A 77 -14.97 6.46 -10.44
N ALA A 78 -16.13 7.05 -10.69
CA ALA A 78 -17.32 6.85 -9.87
C ALA A 78 -17.75 5.37 -9.79
N LYS A 79 -17.57 4.59 -10.86
CA LYS A 79 -17.97 3.17 -10.94
C LYS A 79 -17.24 2.28 -9.94
N PHE A 80 -15.98 2.58 -9.63
CA PHE A 80 -15.17 1.81 -8.68
C PHE A 80 -14.83 2.57 -7.39
N ARG A 81 -15.42 3.76 -7.20
CA ARG A 81 -15.13 4.64 -6.06
C ARG A 81 -15.25 3.96 -4.71
N LYS A 82 -16.19 3.02 -4.55
CA LYS A 82 -16.34 2.22 -3.32
C LYS A 82 -15.07 1.44 -2.98
N TYR A 83 -14.46 0.78 -3.96
CA TYR A 83 -13.23 0.01 -3.76
C TYR A 83 -12.04 0.94 -3.47
N PHE A 84 -11.98 2.08 -4.15
CA PHE A 84 -10.95 3.07 -3.89
C PHE A 84 -11.05 3.70 -2.49
N ASP A 85 -12.26 4.06 -2.03
CA ASP A 85 -12.47 4.63 -0.70
C ASP A 85 -12.08 3.63 0.41
N TRP A 86 -12.33 2.33 0.21
CA TRP A 86 -11.91 1.28 1.14
C TRP A 86 -10.41 0.98 1.07
N PHE A 87 -9.78 1.14 -0.11
CA PHE A 87 -8.32 1.09 -0.23
C PHE A 87 -7.65 2.17 0.62
N ILE A 88 -8.18 3.40 0.61
CA ILE A 88 -7.67 4.49 1.46
C ILE A 88 -7.75 4.08 2.93
N VAL A 89 -8.89 3.56 3.39
CA VAL A 89 -9.04 3.09 4.77
C VAL A 89 -8.02 2.00 5.12
N LEU A 90 -7.87 0.99 4.25
CA LEU A 90 -6.91 -0.09 4.47
C LEU A 90 -5.46 0.42 4.52
N LEU A 91 -5.13 1.38 3.65
CA LEU A 91 -3.80 2.00 3.62
C LEU A 91 -3.53 2.79 4.90
N GLU A 92 -4.50 3.55 5.41
CA GLU A 92 -4.33 4.26 6.70
C GLU A 92 -4.17 3.29 7.88
N ILE A 93 -4.93 2.19 7.90
CA ILE A 93 -4.75 1.13 8.91
C ILE A 93 -3.34 0.53 8.81
N PHE A 94 -2.87 0.26 7.59
CA PHE A 94 -1.54 -0.28 7.34
C PHE A 94 -0.43 0.68 7.82
N LEU A 95 -0.55 1.97 7.53
CA LEU A 95 0.41 2.99 7.99
C LEU A 95 0.41 3.14 9.51
N LEU A 96 -0.78 3.16 10.15
CA LEU A 96 -0.91 3.15 11.61
C LEU A 96 -0.28 1.90 12.22
N TYR A 97 -0.51 0.74 11.61
CA TYR A 97 0.06 -0.52 12.10
C TYR A 97 1.59 -0.51 12.09
N ILE A 98 2.21 -0.09 10.97
CA ILE A 98 3.66 0.09 10.90
C ILE A 98 4.14 1.08 11.96
N TYR A 99 3.45 2.20 12.10
CA TYR A 99 3.79 3.22 13.10
C TYR A 99 3.76 2.64 14.52
N ILE A 100 2.73 1.88 14.89
CA ILE A 100 2.64 1.22 16.20
C ILE A 100 3.80 0.23 16.39
N LEU A 101 4.13 -0.59 15.39
CA LEU A 101 5.28 -1.50 15.47
C LEU A 101 6.59 -0.72 15.71
N THR A 102 6.80 0.39 15.00
CA THR A 102 7.96 1.26 15.18
C THR A 102 8.01 1.87 16.59
N LEU A 103 6.88 2.31 17.15
CA LEU A 103 6.81 2.84 18.51
C LEU A 103 7.13 1.75 19.54
N ILE A 104 6.51 0.57 19.44
CA ILE A 104 6.75 -0.55 20.36
C ILE A 104 8.22 -0.96 20.34
N TRP A 105 8.80 -1.08 19.15
CA TRP A 105 10.21 -1.46 19.00
C TRP A 105 11.12 -0.41 19.65
N ASN A 106 10.89 0.88 19.40
CA ASN A 106 11.70 1.97 19.97
C ASN A 106 11.47 2.21 21.47
N ALA A 107 10.32 1.78 22.02
CA ALA A 107 10.06 1.75 23.46
C ALA A 107 10.84 0.65 24.21
N GLY A 108 11.61 -0.18 23.49
CA GLY A 108 12.49 -1.21 24.04
C GLY A 108 11.92 -2.63 23.97
N ILE A 109 10.68 -2.81 23.51
CA ILE A 109 10.09 -4.14 23.29
C ILE A 109 10.62 -4.68 21.96
N ARG A 110 11.62 -5.55 22.02
CA ARG A 110 12.26 -6.13 20.83
C ARG A 110 11.48 -7.33 20.32
N PHE A 111 11.24 -7.36 19.02
CA PHE A 111 10.65 -8.46 18.28
C PHE A 111 11.15 -8.43 16.83
N ASP A 112 10.97 -9.53 16.11
CA ASP A 112 11.32 -9.59 14.70
C ASP A 112 10.33 -8.78 13.88
N PHE A 113 10.82 -7.71 13.26
CA PHE A 113 9.97 -6.77 12.51
C PHE A 113 9.39 -7.41 11.24
N THR A 114 10.16 -8.30 10.58
CA THR A 114 9.78 -8.93 9.31
C THR A 114 8.54 -9.83 9.42
N PRO A 115 8.45 -10.81 10.34
CA PRO A 115 7.23 -11.58 10.54
C PRO A 115 6.02 -10.73 10.96
N ALA A 116 6.23 -9.64 11.70
CA ALA A 116 5.16 -8.74 12.11
C ALA A 116 4.54 -7.98 10.92
N ILE A 117 5.34 -7.50 9.97
CA ILE A 117 4.84 -6.69 8.85
C ILE A 117 4.27 -7.52 7.68
N ILE A 118 4.71 -8.77 7.49
CA ILE A 118 4.29 -9.62 6.37
C ILE A 118 2.76 -9.76 6.25
N PRO A 119 1.99 -10.08 7.31
CA PRO A 119 0.53 -10.17 7.22
C PRO A 119 -0.12 -8.87 6.72
N ALA A 120 0.39 -7.72 7.16
CA ALA A 120 -0.13 -6.42 6.77
C ALA A 120 0.14 -6.11 5.29
N ILE A 121 1.35 -6.44 4.80
CA ILE A 121 1.71 -6.34 3.37
C ILE A 121 0.84 -7.27 2.54
N ALA A 122 0.65 -8.51 2.97
CA ALA A 122 -0.17 -9.50 2.27
C ALA A 122 -1.62 -9.03 2.12
N ALA A 123 -2.22 -8.51 3.19
CA ALA A 123 -3.57 -7.95 3.18
C ALA A 123 -3.68 -6.74 2.24
N LEU A 124 -2.71 -5.83 2.29
CA LEU A 124 -2.66 -4.66 1.41
C LEU A 124 -2.59 -5.07 -0.07
N PHE A 125 -1.68 -5.97 -0.43
CA PHE A 125 -1.51 -6.42 -1.82
C PHE A 125 -2.69 -7.23 -2.34
N TYR A 126 -3.31 -8.04 -1.47
CA TYR A 126 -4.54 -8.74 -1.82
C TYR A 126 -5.64 -7.75 -2.20
N TYR A 127 -5.81 -6.68 -1.41
CA TYR A 127 -6.78 -5.63 -1.70
C TYR A 127 -6.41 -4.80 -2.93
N VAL A 128 -5.12 -4.51 -3.14
CA VAL A 128 -4.64 -3.86 -4.39
C VAL A 128 -5.04 -4.69 -5.61
N GLY A 129 -5.00 -6.02 -5.52
CA GLY A 129 -5.50 -6.89 -6.57
C GLY A 129 -7.01 -6.75 -6.81
N ILE A 130 -7.82 -6.65 -5.75
CA ILE A 130 -9.27 -6.36 -5.86
C ILE A 130 -9.49 -5.00 -6.52
N LEU A 131 -8.80 -3.96 -6.05
CA LEU A 131 -8.93 -2.60 -6.58
C LEU A 131 -8.52 -2.55 -8.06
N THR A 132 -7.44 -3.23 -8.42
CA THR A 132 -6.94 -3.31 -9.80
C THR A 132 -8.01 -3.96 -10.70
N GLU A 133 -8.52 -5.13 -10.32
CA GLU A 133 -9.57 -5.82 -11.09
C GLU A 133 -10.85 -5.01 -11.26
N LYS A 134 -11.25 -4.27 -10.21
CA LYS A 134 -12.48 -3.47 -10.23
C LYS A 134 -12.30 -2.09 -10.83
N SER A 135 -11.07 -1.65 -11.06
CA SER A 135 -10.81 -0.33 -11.62
C SER A 135 -11.29 -0.25 -13.06
N GLU A 136 -12.00 0.83 -13.36
CA GLU A 136 -12.36 1.22 -14.72
C GLU A 136 -11.30 2.18 -15.27
N ARG A 137 -11.25 2.37 -16.60
CA ARG A 137 -10.26 3.23 -17.24
C ARG A 137 -10.21 4.62 -16.60
N ASN A 138 -9.06 4.96 -16.04
CA ASN A 138 -8.82 6.17 -15.26
C ASN A 138 -7.32 6.55 -15.32
N TRP A 139 -6.96 7.74 -14.84
CA TRP A 139 -5.59 8.26 -14.95
C TRP A 139 -4.71 8.00 -13.73
N PHE A 140 -5.24 7.46 -12.63
CA PHE A 140 -4.55 7.41 -11.33
C PHE A 140 -4.35 6.02 -10.73
N VAL A 141 -5.25 5.07 -10.99
CA VAL A 141 -5.35 3.76 -10.34
C VAL A 141 -5.19 2.66 -11.39
N GLY A 142 -4.40 1.63 -11.06
CA GLY A 142 -4.17 0.47 -11.93
C GLY A 142 -2.96 0.61 -12.85
N ILE A 143 -2.92 -0.24 -13.87
CA ILE A 143 -1.85 -0.37 -14.87
C ILE A 143 -2.15 0.58 -16.04
N ARG A 144 -1.47 1.73 -16.06
CA ARG A 144 -1.80 2.89 -16.91
C ARG A 144 -0.72 3.16 -17.95
N ASN A 145 -0.54 2.23 -18.88
CA ASN A 145 0.36 2.41 -20.01
C ASN A 145 -0.44 2.91 -21.24
N PRO A 146 0.23 3.35 -22.32
CA PRO A 146 -0.48 3.94 -23.47
C PRO A 146 -1.56 3.03 -24.07
N TRP A 147 -1.37 1.71 -24.01
CA TRP A 147 -2.27 0.71 -24.56
C TRP A 147 -3.52 0.48 -23.69
N THR A 148 -3.37 0.45 -22.36
CA THR A 148 -4.54 0.32 -21.48
C THR A 148 -5.37 1.59 -21.45
N LEU A 149 -4.76 2.76 -21.62
CA LEU A 149 -5.46 4.04 -21.69
C LEU A 149 -6.18 4.23 -23.04
N SER A 150 -5.67 3.67 -24.13
CA SER A 150 -6.28 3.82 -25.45
C SER A 150 -7.49 2.92 -25.70
N SER A 151 -7.55 1.73 -25.06
CA SER A 151 -8.61 0.74 -25.28
C SER A 151 -9.25 0.23 -23.97
N GLU A 152 -10.58 0.34 -23.87
CA GLU A 152 -11.34 -0.19 -22.72
C GLU A 152 -11.28 -1.74 -22.66
N ALA A 153 -11.23 -2.41 -23.80
CA ALA A 153 -11.13 -3.87 -23.86
C ALA A 153 -9.76 -4.35 -23.36
N VAL A 154 -8.66 -3.70 -23.79
CA VAL A 154 -7.30 -3.95 -23.25
C VAL A 154 -7.25 -3.64 -21.76
N TRP A 155 -7.84 -2.53 -21.32
CA TRP A 155 -7.91 -2.18 -19.90
C TRP A 155 -8.52 -3.32 -19.09
N LYS A 156 -9.73 -3.78 -19.46
CA LYS A 156 -10.46 -4.83 -18.74
C LYS A 156 -9.68 -6.14 -18.70
N LYS A 157 -9.15 -6.60 -19.83
CA LYS A 157 -8.34 -7.84 -19.88
C LYS A 157 -7.10 -7.75 -18.98
N THR A 158 -6.37 -6.65 -19.08
CA THR A 158 -5.13 -6.41 -18.33
C THR A 158 -5.38 -6.35 -16.83
N HIS A 159 -6.41 -5.61 -16.41
CA HIS A 159 -6.74 -5.43 -15.00
C HIS A 159 -7.37 -6.68 -14.37
N ASN A 160 -8.16 -7.46 -15.12
CA ASN A 160 -8.67 -8.76 -14.67
C ASN A 160 -7.54 -9.75 -14.38
N LEU A 161 -6.54 -9.84 -15.27
CA LEU A 161 -5.38 -10.69 -15.06
C LEU A 161 -4.49 -10.14 -13.94
N GLY A 162 -4.19 -8.83 -13.98
CA GLY A 162 -3.33 -8.19 -12.99
C GLY A 162 -3.88 -8.26 -11.57
N GLY A 163 -5.20 -8.07 -11.41
CA GLY A 163 -5.86 -8.21 -10.12
C GLY A 163 -5.82 -9.63 -9.56
N LYS A 164 -5.89 -10.67 -10.41
CA LYS A 164 -5.67 -12.07 -10.00
C LYS A 164 -4.23 -12.29 -9.55
N LEU A 165 -3.25 -11.81 -10.31
CA LEU A 165 -1.83 -11.97 -10.01
C LEU A 165 -1.42 -11.26 -8.71
N PHE A 166 -1.90 -10.04 -8.45
CA PHE A 166 -1.63 -9.36 -7.19
C PHE A 166 -2.30 -10.02 -5.98
N ARG A 167 -3.50 -10.59 -6.14
CA ARG A 167 -4.10 -11.42 -5.09
C ARG A 167 -3.28 -12.66 -4.80
N ILE A 168 -2.79 -13.35 -5.83
CA ILE A 168 -1.88 -14.49 -5.69
C ILE A 168 -0.58 -14.08 -4.99
N ALA A 169 0.03 -12.95 -5.36
CA ALA A 169 1.22 -12.43 -4.70
C ALA A 169 0.98 -12.15 -3.21
N GLY A 170 -0.15 -11.54 -2.86
CA GLY A 170 -0.54 -11.33 -1.47
C GLY A 170 -0.74 -12.63 -0.69
N LEU A 171 -1.39 -13.64 -1.29
CA LEU A 171 -1.56 -14.95 -0.66
C LEU A 171 -0.22 -15.68 -0.47
N ILE A 172 0.68 -15.63 -1.46
CA ILE A 172 2.02 -16.21 -1.35
C ILE A 172 2.83 -15.49 -0.25
N ALA A 173 2.72 -14.16 -0.15
CA ALA A 173 3.34 -13.39 0.92
C ALA A 173 2.86 -13.86 2.30
N PHE A 174 1.55 -14.08 2.45
CA PHE A 174 0.97 -14.59 3.69
C PHE A 174 1.48 -15.99 4.03
N LEU A 175 1.55 -16.90 3.06
CA LEU A 175 2.14 -18.24 3.26
C LEU A 175 3.64 -18.19 3.55
N GLY A 176 4.32 -17.10 3.16
CA GLY A 176 5.72 -16.83 3.47
C GLY A 176 6.01 -16.77 4.98
N ILE A 177 5.01 -16.59 5.85
CA ILE A 177 5.17 -16.68 7.31
C ILE A 177 5.72 -18.04 7.74
N LEU A 178 5.44 -19.12 6.99
CA LEU A 178 5.98 -20.45 7.25
C LEU A 178 7.49 -20.57 6.94
N PHE A 179 8.02 -19.65 6.11
CA PHE A 179 9.42 -19.63 5.69
C PHE A 179 9.98 -18.19 5.73
N PRO A 180 10.11 -17.56 6.91
CA PRO A 180 10.38 -16.13 7.04
C PRO A 180 11.65 -15.67 6.30
N LYS A 181 12.70 -16.51 6.31
CA LYS A 181 14.02 -16.21 5.75
C LYS A 181 14.01 -15.76 4.28
N TYR A 182 13.14 -16.34 3.45
CA TYR A 182 13.08 -16.03 2.02
C TYR A 182 11.77 -15.36 1.59
N SER A 183 10.79 -15.30 2.50
CA SER A 183 9.43 -14.81 2.24
C SER A 183 9.40 -13.41 1.61
N PHE A 184 10.12 -12.45 2.19
CA PHE A 184 10.15 -11.07 1.75
C PHE A 184 10.77 -10.93 0.35
N LEU A 185 11.91 -11.59 0.12
CA LEU A 185 12.58 -11.57 -1.18
C LEU A 185 11.73 -12.22 -2.27
N ILE A 186 11.17 -13.41 -2.00
CA ILE A 186 10.28 -14.12 -2.94
C ILE A 186 9.07 -13.24 -3.28
N PHE A 187 8.47 -12.61 -2.27
CA PHE A 187 7.33 -11.72 -2.47
C PHE A 187 7.68 -10.53 -3.40
N ILE A 188 8.78 -9.83 -3.14
CA ILE A 188 9.23 -8.71 -3.97
C ILE A 188 9.48 -9.16 -5.40
N LEU A 189 10.20 -10.27 -5.59
CA LEU A 189 10.49 -10.81 -6.91
C LEU A 189 9.23 -11.19 -7.67
N LEU A 190 8.22 -11.78 -7.00
CA LEU A 190 6.93 -12.09 -7.61
C LEU A 190 6.16 -10.85 -8.02
N VAL A 191 6.10 -9.81 -7.17
CA VAL A 191 5.43 -8.56 -7.51
C VAL A 191 6.08 -7.88 -8.71
N ILE A 192 7.42 -7.82 -8.73
CA ILE A 192 8.17 -7.24 -9.86
C ILE A 192 7.92 -8.06 -11.13
N PHE A 193 8.03 -9.38 -11.05
CA PHE A 193 7.78 -10.27 -12.18
C PHE A 193 6.36 -10.09 -12.73
N PHE A 194 5.33 -10.08 -11.88
CA PHE A 194 3.96 -9.86 -12.31
C PHE A 194 3.75 -8.46 -12.90
N ALA A 195 4.33 -7.41 -12.32
CA ALA A 195 4.24 -6.07 -12.86
C ALA A 195 4.84 -5.97 -14.28
N ILE A 196 6.00 -6.59 -14.50
CA ILE A 196 6.65 -6.66 -15.81
C ILE A 196 5.78 -7.48 -16.78
N PHE A 197 5.38 -8.68 -16.38
CA PHE A 197 4.57 -9.58 -17.18
C PHE A 197 3.26 -8.93 -17.64
N ILE A 198 2.53 -8.24 -16.75
CA ILE A 198 1.26 -7.60 -17.08
C ILE A 198 1.47 -6.44 -18.08
N ASN A 199 2.58 -5.70 -17.99
CA ASN A 199 2.89 -4.65 -18.96
C ASN A 199 3.13 -5.25 -20.36
N PHE A 200 3.89 -6.34 -20.48
CA PHE A 200 4.04 -7.05 -21.75
C PHE A 200 2.71 -7.61 -22.26
N TYR A 201 1.93 -8.26 -21.39
CA TYR A 201 0.61 -8.78 -21.72
C TYR A 201 -0.31 -7.70 -22.31
N SER A 202 -0.35 -6.53 -21.68
CA SER A 202 -1.19 -5.42 -22.14
C SER A 202 -0.81 -4.90 -23.54
N TYR A 203 0.49 -4.91 -23.89
CA TYR A 203 0.95 -4.56 -25.22
C TYR A 203 0.53 -5.59 -26.27
N PHE A 204 0.64 -6.89 -25.95
CA PHE A 204 0.21 -7.96 -26.85
C PHE A 204 -1.30 -7.98 -27.06
N GLU A 205 -2.10 -7.73 -26.02
CA GLU A 205 -3.55 -7.59 -26.18
C GLU A 205 -3.92 -6.40 -27.05
N TYR A 206 -3.23 -5.26 -26.91
CA TYR A 206 -3.43 -4.11 -27.79
C TYR A 206 -3.05 -4.40 -29.24
N LYS A 207 -1.97 -5.16 -29.48
CA LYS A 207 -1.59 -5.58 -30.85
C LYS A 207 -2.63 -6.47 -31.52
N LYS A 208 -3.46 -7.21 -30.77
CA LYS A 208 -4.53 -8.05 -31.35
C LYS A 208 -5.74 -7.24 -31.82
N GLU A 209 -5.88 -5.99 -31.36
CA GLU A 209 -6.95 -5.08 -31.78
C GLU A 209 -6.61 -4.30 -33.06
N LYS A 210 -5.34 -4.35 -33.50
CA LYS A 210 -4.86 -3.76 -34.75
C LYS A 210 -4.65 -4.83 -35.81
#